data_AF-A0A1H0DYT7-F1
#
_entry.id   AF-A0A1H0DYT7-F1
#
_cell.length_a   1.000
_cell.length_b   1.000
_cell.length_c   1.000
_cell.angle_alpha   90.00
_cell.angle_beta   90.00
_cell.angle_gamma   90.00
#
_symmetry.space_group_name_H-M   'P 1'
#
loop_
_entity.id
_entity.type
_entity.pdbx_description
1 polymer ?
#
loop_
_entity_poly.entity_id
_entity_poly.type
_entity_poly.pdbx_seq_one_letter_code
_entity_poly.pdbx_strand_id
1 'polypeptide(L)' 'MGHARGEVELEGKVLVVKRIAVTYTGLDVAEEDAGKVQRVLAVHADGCPVARSLKGSIEITTQLG' A
#
# COMPACT_ATOMS: atom_id res chain seq x y z
N MET A 1 7.16 -5.34 -9.40
CA MET A 1 6.10 -6.25 -8.87
C MET A 1 5.63 -5.71 -7.52
N GLY A 2 4.33 -5.80 -7.20
CA GLY A 2 3.81 -5.43 -5.88
C GLY A 2 3.72 -6.64 -4.95
N HIS A 3 4.29 -6.55 -3.76
CA HIS A 3 4.21 -7.56 -2.71
C HIS A 3 3.39 -7.03 -1.54
N ALA A 4 2.30 -7.71 -1.19
CA ALA A 4 1.41 -7.29 -0.11
C ALA A 4 1.55 -8.19 1.12
N ARG A 5 1.60 -7.57 2.30
CA ARG A 5 1.53 -8.23 3.61
C ARG A 5 0.33 -7.69 4.38
N GLY A 6 -0.58 -8.57 4.77
CA GLY A 6 -1.72 -8.24 5.63
C GLY A 6 -1.44 -8.54 7.11
N GLU A 7 -1.95 -7.69 7.99
CA GLU A 7 -1.97 -7.93 9.43
C GLU A 7 -3.41 -8.16 9.89
N VAL A 8 -3.58 -9.23 10.67
CA VAL A 8 -4.88 -9.69 11.16
C VAL A 8 -4.86 -9.68 12.68
N GLU A 9 -5.92 -9.15 13.28
CA GLU A 9 -6.12 -9.09 14.73
C GLU A 9 -7.43 -9.80 15.10
N LEU A 10 -7.51 -10.30 16.34
CA LEU A 10 -8.74 -10.90 16.88
C LEU A 10 -9.57 -9.81 17.57
N GLU A 11 -10.73 -9.46 17.03
CA GLU A 11 -11.65 -8.48 17.59
C GLU A 11 -13.04 -9.11 17.75
N GLY A 12 -13.67 -8.98 18.92
CA GLY A 12 -15.03 -9.49 19.12
C GLY A 12 -15.22 -10.98 18.82
N LYS A 13 -14.16 -11.80 19.03
CA LYS A 13 -14.08 -13.25 18.71
C LYS A 13 -14.01 -13.59 17.22
N VAL A 14 -13.77 -12.61 16.35
CA VAL A 14 -13.55 -12.82 14.91
C VAL A 14 -12.20 -12.25 14.47
N LEU A 15 -11.62 -12.81 13.41
CA LEU A 15 -10.39 -12.31 12.82
C LEU A 15 -10.70 -11.17 11.85
N VAL A 16 -10.02 -10.04 12.04
CA VAL A 16 -10.19 -8.82 11.26
C VAL A 16 -8.86 -8.43 10.66
N VAL A 17 -8.81 -8.27 9.34
CA VAL A 17 -7.65 -7.62 8.69
C VAL A 17 -7.68 -6.15 9.11
N LYS A 18 -6.60 -5.65 9.72
CA LYS A 18 -6.51 -4.25 10.14
C LYS A 18 -5.69 -3.40 9.19
N ARG A 19 -4.65 -4.00 8.59
CA ARG A 19 -3.64 -3.29 7.82
C ARG A 19 -3.14 -4.15 6.66
N ILE A 20 -2.80 -3.49 5.56
CA ILE A 20 -2.05 -4.08 4.44
C ILE A 20 -0.89 -3.15 4.10
N ALA A 21 0.33 -3.68 4.06
CA ALA A 21 1.51 -2.98 3.56
C ALA A 21 1.92 -3.57 2.20
N VAL A 22 2.11 -2.70 1.21
CA VAL A 22 2.55 -3.10 -0.14
C VAL A 22 3.94 -2.53 -0.43
N THR A 23 4.87 -3.40 -0.82
CA THR A 23 6.19 -2.99 -1.32
C THR A 23 6.26 -3.27 -2.82
N TYR A 24 6.53 -2.23 -3.61
CA TYR A 24 6.80 -2.36 -5.03
C TYR A 24 8.31 -2.53 -5.26
N THR A 25 8.67 -3.62 -5.92
CA THR A 25 10.07 -3.99 -6.22
C THR A 25 10.30 -4.08 -7.72
N GLY A 26 11.56 -4.10 -8.16
CA GLY A 26 11.93 -4.32 -9.56
C GLY A 26 11.54 -3.16 -10.48
N LEU A 27 11.47 -1.94 -9.93
CA LEU A 27 11.37 -0.71 -10.68
C LEU A 27 12.78 -0.13 -10.80
N ASP A 28 13.20 0.19 -12.02
CA ASP A 28 14.44 0.91 -12.27
C ASP A 28 14.13 2.41 -12.26
N VAL A 29 14.58 3.11 -11.22
CA VAL A 29 14.26 4.53 -10.99
C VAL A 29 15.57 5.29 -10.94
N ALA A 30 15.77 6.19 -11.90
CA ALA A 30 16.90 7.10 -11.89
C ALA A 30 16.84 8.01 -10.64
N GLU A 31 17.99 8.34 -10.07
CA GLU A 31 18.07 9.14 -8.83
C GLU A 31 17.37 10.49 -8.98
N GLU A 32 17.50 11.12 -10.16
CA GLU A 32 16.83 12.38 -10.53
C GLU A 32 15.29 12.30 -10.52
N ASP A 33 14.73 11.10 -10.65
CA ASP A 33 13.28 10.85 -10.68
C ASP A 33 12.71 10.40 -9.33
N ALA A 34 13.55 10.11 -8.33
CA ALA A 34 13.10 9.61 -7.01
C ALA A 34 12.03 10.51 -6.38
N GLY A 35 12.21 11.84 -6.44
CA GLY A 35 11.23 12.80 -5.93
C GLY A 35 9.90 12.80 -6.70
N LYS A 36 9.91 12.53 -8.01
CA LYS A 36 8.68 12.39 -8.80
C LYS A 36 7.95 11.11 -8.41
N VAL A 37 8.67 10.00 -8.30
CA VAL A 37 8.10 8.71 -7.92
C VAL A 37 7.46 8.78 -6.53
N GLN A 38 8.10 9.44 -5.56
CA GLN A 38 7.53 9.59 -4.22
C GLN A 38 6.22 10.40 -4.21
N ARG A 39 6.11 11.44 -5.05
CA ARG A 39 4.85 12.21 -5.21
C ARG A 39 3.75 11.38 -5.85
N VAL A 40 4.08 10.56 -6.84
CA VAL A 40 3.13 9.64 -7.49
C VAL A 40 2.65 8.57 -6.50
N LEU A 41 3.56 7.98 -5.71
CA LEU A 41 3.20 7.02 -4.67
C LEU A 41 2.23 7.63 -3.65
N ALA A 42 2.44 8.88 -3.25
CA ALA A 42 1.59 9.55 -2.26
C ALA A 42 0.12 9.67 -2.71
N VAL A 43 -0.15 9.77 -4.01
CA VAL A 43 -1.51 9.85 -4.58
C VAL A 43 -1.98 8.52 -5.19
N HIS A 44 -1.14 7.49 -5.21
CA HIS A 44 -1.45 6.20 -5.82
C HIS A 44 -2.69 5.53 -5.19
N ALA A 45 -2.88 5.70 -3.88
CA ALA A 45 -4.02 5.14 -3.16
C ALA A 45 -5.37 5.59 -3.75
N ASP A 46 -5.47 6.83 -4.24
CA ASP A 46 -6.70 7.34 -4.87
C ASP A 46 -6.89 6.81 -6.31
N GLY A 47 -5.86 6.25 -6.94
CA GLY A 47 -5.95 5.58 -8.24
C GLY A 47 -6.12 4.06 -8.15
N CYS A 48 -5.72 3.43 -7.05
CA CYS A 48 -5.75 1.99 -6.86
C CYS A 48 -7.17 1.48 -6.52
N PRO A 49 -7.81 0.64 -7.36
CA PRO A 49 -9.15 0.14 -7.10
C PRO A 49 -9.28 -0.62 -5.77
N VAL A 50 -8.23 -1.35 -5.37
CA VAL A 50 -8.18 -2.10 -4.10
C VAL A 50 -8.10 -1.14 -2.92
N ALA A 51 -7.22 -0.13 -2.97
CA ALA A 51 -7.11 0.84 -1.88
C ALA A 51 -8.40 1.65 -1.73
N ARG A 52 -9.04 2.01 -2.84
CA ARG A 52 -10.32 2.72 -2.84
C ARG A 52 -11.47 1.90 -2.27
N SER A 53 -11.59 0.62 -2.61
CA SER A 53 -12.69 -0.24 -2.13
C SER A 53 -12.60 -0.53 -0.62
N LEU A 54 -11.39 -0.45 -0.06
CA LEU A 54 -11.11 -0.73 1.34
C LEU A 54 -10.88 0.55 2.18
N LYS A 55 -10.96 1.73 1.56
CA LYS A 55 -10.70 3.03 2.18
C LYS A 55 -11.58 3.24 3.42
N GLY A 56 -10.96 3.53 4.55
CA GLY A 56 -11.64 3.76 5.83
C GLY A 56 -11.98 2.48 6.62
N SER A 57 -11.90 1.31 5.99
CA SER A 57 -12.11 0.02 6.66
C SER A 57 -10.81 -0.53 7.26
N ILE A 58 -9.71 -0.39 6.52
CA ILE A 58 -8.37 -0.83 6.93
C ILE A 58 -7.32 0.19 6.48
N GLU A 59 -6.16 0.17 7.14
CA GLU A 59 -5.02 0.96 6.69
C GLU A 59 -4.33 0.26 5.51
N ILE A 60 -4.00 1.00 4.46
CA ILE A 60 -3.22 0.49 3.34
C ILE A 60 -2.07 1.45 3.09
N THR A 61 -0.84 0.94 3.19
CA THR A 61 0.38 1.70 2.92
C THR A 61 1.12 1.11 1.73
N THR A 62 1.83 1.98 1.00
CA THR A 62 2.63 1.59 -0.16
C THR A 62 4.01 2.20 -0.09
N GLN A 63 5.03 1.45 -0.46
CA GLN A 63 6.41 1.93 -0.55
C GLN A 63 7.14 1.29 -1.72
N LEU A 64 8.29 1.85 -2.08
CA LEU A 64 9.28 1.19 -2.93
C LEU A 64 10.26 0.40 -2.06
N GLY A 65 10.76 -0.73 -2.57
CA GLY A 65 11.79 -1.53 -1.92
C GLY A 65 12.75 -2.17 -2.91
#